data_AF-A0A0M9BMY6-F1
#
_entry.id   AF-A0A0M9BMY6-F1
#
_cell.length_a   1.000
_cell.length_b   1.000
_cell.length_c   1.000
_cell.angle_alpha   90.00
_cell.angle_beta   90.00
_cell.angle_gamma   90.00
#
_symmetry.space_group_name_H-M   'P 1'
#
loop_
_entity.id
_entity.type
_entity.pdbx_description
1 polymer ?
#
loop_
_entity_poly.entity_id
_entity_poly.type
_entity_poly.pdbx_seq_one_letter_code
_entity_poly.pdbx_strand_id
1 'polypeptide(L)'
;MSDLFKKAISLGLGLTVVSKEKIEKTVDDLVKRGELAPGESKALVERLMERGDEEQGQFKRMIHEQVKRVLQEVGVPSESDVTSLEQRVAVLEKKLAELGHTPQLQPDVSPAPLEVPPLKGNEIE
;
A
#
# COMPACT_ATOMS: atom_id res chain seq x y z
N MET A 1 11.53 -16.91 3.34
CA MET A 1 10.82 -15.67 2.97
C MET A 1 11.78 -14.49 2.73
N SER A 2 12.70 -14.19 3.64
CA SER A 2 13.66 -13.06 3.53
C SER A 2 14.58 -13.12 2.30
N ASP A 3 15.06 -14.29 1.90
CA ASP A 3 15.93 -14.45 0.72
C ASP A 3 15.23 -14.14 -0.61
N LEU A 4 13.93 -14.41 -0.71
CA LEU A 4 13.17 -14.10 -1.93
C LEU A 4 12.98 -12.59 -2.08
N PHE A 5 12.73 -11.89 -0.98
CA PHE A 5 12.63 -10.43 -0.96
C PHE A 5 13.98 -9.76 -1.27
N LYS A 6 15.07 -10.26 -0.69
CA LYS A 6 16.43 -9.80 -1.03
C LYS A 6 16.75 -10.02 -2.50
N LYS A 7 16.47 -11.21 -3.03
CA LYS A 7 16.66 -11.52 -4.47
C LYS A 7 15.79 -10.64 -5.35
N ALA A 8 14.53 -10.37 -4.97
CA ALA A 8 13.65 -9.47 -5.69
C ALA A 8 14.18 -8.03 -5.72
N ILE A 9 14.70 -7.52 -4.59
CA ILE A 9 15.35 -6.21 -4.53
C ILE A 9 16.64 -6.19 -5.35
N SER A 10 17.49 -7.22 -5.26
CA SER A 10 18.73 -7.32 -6.03
C SER A 10 18.47 -7.41 -7.55
N LEU A 11 17.43 -8.13 -7.98
CA LEU A 11 16.97 -8.13 -9.37
C LEU A 11 16.38 -6.77 -9.77
N GLY A 12 15.58 -6.15 -8.90
CA GLY A 12 15.00 -4.82 -9.13
C GLY A 12 16.06 -3.73 -9.26
N LEU A 13 17.16 -3.83 -8.52
CA LEU A 13 18.34 -2.95 -8.64
C LEU A 13 19.16 -3.21 -9.92
N GLY A 14 18.98 -4.36 -10.58
CA GLY A 14 19.62 -4.68 -11.87
C GLY A 14 18.83 -4.19 -13.09
N LEU A 15 17.50 -4.10 -12.98
CA LEU A 15 16.59 -3.56 -14.00
C LEU A 15 16.36 -2.05 -13.83
N THR A 16 17.41 -1.29 -13.51
CA THR A 16 17.28 0.17 -13.42
C THR A 16 16.83 0.74 -14.77
N VAL A 17 15.90 1.70 -14.70
CA VAL A 17 15.33 2.43 -15.83
C VAL A 17 16.43 2.79 -16.84
N VAL A 18 16.25 2.37 -18.09
CA VAL A 18 17.17 2.73 -19.16
C VAL A 18 17.13 4.25 -19.32
N SER A 19 18.25 4.92 -19.04
CA SER A 19 18.33 6.38 -19.17
C SER A 19 18.43 6.80 -20.64
N LYS A 20 18.03 8.04 -20.92
CA LYS A 20 18.18 8.66 -22.25
C LYS A 20 19.60 8.51 -22.81
N GLU A 21 20.61 8.79 -21.99
CA GLU A 21 22.02 8.69 -22.40
C GLU A 21 22.40 7.27 -22.82
N LYS A 22 21.80 6.26 -22.19
CA LYS A 22 22.06 4.87 -22.55
C LYS A 22 21.36 4.48 -23.85
N ILE A 23 20.16 5.00 -24.11
CA ILE A 23 19.47 4.84 -25.39
C ILE A 23 20.29 5.50 -26.50
N GLU A 24 20.67 6.77 -26.32
CA GLU A 24 21.48 7.53 -27.27
C GLU A 24 22.78 6.81 -27.60
N LYS A 25 23.53 6.36 -26.59
CA LYS A 25 24.77 5.61 -26.79
C LYS A 25 24.57 4.33 -27.60
N THR A 26 23.49 3.59 -27.31
CA THR A 26 23.19 2.33 -28.02
C THR A 26 22.83 2.58 -29.47
N VAL A 27 22.05 3.63 -29.73
CA VAL A 27 21.67 4.05 -31.09
C VAL A 27 22.89 4.59 -31.86
N ASP A 28 23.75 5.38 -31.22
CA ASP A 28 25.00 5.86 -31.82
C ASP A 28 25.96 4.73 -32.19
N ASP A 29 26.03 3.68 -31.36
CA ASP A 29 26.84 2.51 -31.67
C ASP A 29 26.28 1.73 -32.87
N LEU A 30 24.95 1.70 -33.07
CA LEU A 30 24.32 1.18 -34.30
C LEU A 30 24.73 1.99 -35.54
N VAL A 31 24.77 3.32 -35.43
CA VAL A 31 25.22 4.19 -36.52
C VAL A 31 26.69 3.93 -36.86
N LYS A 32 27.56 3.83 -35.85
CA LYS A 32 28.99 3.53 -36.05
C LYS A 32 29.23 2.18 -36.73
N ARG A 33 28.37 1.21 -36.46
CA ARG A 33 28.42 -0.12 -37.08
C ARG A 33 27.86 -0.14 -38.50
N GLY A 34 27.29 0.97 -38.97
CA GLY A 34 26.63 1.08 -40.27
C GLY A 34 25.26 0.40 -40.32
N GLU A 35 24.71 0.00 -39.16
CA GLU A 35 23.40 -0.64 -39.05
C GLU A 35 22.25 0.38 -39.04
N LEU A 36 22.56 1.66 -38.85
CA LEU A 36 21.59 2.75 -38.84
C LEU A 36 22.15 3.99 -39.55
N ALA A 37 21.34 4.65 -40.37
CA ALA A 37 21.75 5.89 -41.01
C ALA A 37 21.86 7.04 -39.98
N PRO A 38 22.88 7.91 -40.07
CA PRO A 38 23.03 9.05 -39.15
C PRO A 38 21.82 9.99 -39.12
N GLY A 39 21.08 10.10 -40.22
CA GLY A 39 19.86 10.90 -40.31
C GLY A 39 18.67 10.32 -39.55
N GLU A 40 18.70 9.02 -39.23
CA GLU A 40 17.59 8.29 -38.61
C GLU A 40 17.78 8.08 -37.09
N SER A 41 19.00 8.31 -36.57
CA SER A 41 19.35 8.07 -35.16
C SER A 41 18.47 8.85 -34.19
N LYS A 42 18.32 10.16 -34.42
CA LYS A 42 17.50 11.03 -33.57
C LYS A 42 16.04 10.57 -33.52
N ALA A 43 15.48 10.25 -34.68
CA ALA A 43 14.09 9.79 -34.77
C ALA A 43 13.89 8.44 -34.07
N LEU A 44 14.90 7.55 -34.09
CA LEU A 44 14.83 6.30 -33.35
C LEU A 44 14.91 6.52 -31.83
N VAL A 45 15.83 7.37 -31.36
CA VAL A 45 15.92 7.74 -29.93
C VAL A 45 14.59 8.28 -29.44
N GLU A 46 14.01 9.24 -30.16
CA GLU A 46 12.74 9.88 -29.78
C GLU A 46 11.59 8.87 -29.70
N ARG A 47 11.44 7.99 -30.71
CA ARG A 47 10.43 6.91 -30.67
C ARG A 47 10.63 5.94 -29.52
N LEU A 48 11.88 5.59 -29.20
CA LEU A 48 12.18 4.69 -28.08
C LEU A 48 11.86 5.33 -26.73
N MET A 49 12.11 6.63 -26.59
CA MET A 49 11.75 7.38 -25.38
C MET A 49 10.23 7.50 -25.24
N GLU A 50 9.54 7.96 -26.28
CA GLU A 50 8.08 8.15 -26.25
C GLU A 50 7.35 6.84 -25.94
N ARG A 51 7.72 5.76 -26.63
CA ARG A 51 7.18 4.43 -26.35
C ARG A 51 7.54 3.94 -24.96
N GLY A 52 8.78 4.19 -24.52
CA GLY A 52 9.24 3.82 -23.18
C GLY A 52 8.41 4.48 -22.08
N ASP A 53 8.12 5.78 -22.22
CA ASP A 53 7.31 6.54 -21.26
C ASP A 53 5.86 6.04 -21.22
N GLU A 54 5.26 5.74 -22.38
CA GLU A 54 3.90 5.21 -22.46
C GLU A 54 3.78 3.83 -21.78
N GLU A 55 4.68 2.91 -22.12
CA GLU A 55 4.73 1.56 -21.56
C GLU A 55 5.04 1.59 -20.05
N GLN A 56 5.96 2.46 -19.62
CA GLN A 56 6.26 2.65 -18.19
C GLN A 56 5.02 3.14 -17.43
N GLY A 57 4.26 4.07 -18.01
CA GLY A 57 3.01 4.55 -17.42
C GLY A 57 1.96 3.44 -17.27
N GLN A 58 1.77 2.62 -18.31
CA GLN A 58 0.86 1.47 -18.26
C GLN A 58 1.30 0.44 -17.22
N PHE A 59 2.58 0.10 -17.21
CA PHE A 59 3.17 -0.85 -16.25
C PHE A 59 3.02 -0.36 -14.80
N LYS A 60 3.29 0.92 -14.53
CA LYS A 60 3.12 1.52 -13.20
C LYS A 60 1.67 1.44 -12.73
N ARG A 61 0.70 1.71 -13.61
CA ARG A 61 -0.74 1.57 -13.29
C ARG A 61 -1.09 0.12 -12.95
N MET A 62 -0.63 -0.83 -13.76
CA MET A 62 -0.87 -2.26 -13.53
C MET A 62 -0.31 -2.73 -12.19
N ILE A 63 0.94 -2.35 -11.87
CA ILE A 63 1.53 -2.67 -10.56
C ILE A 63 0.72 -2.05 -9.44
N HIS A 64 0.37 -0.76 -9.56
CA HIS A 64 -0.37 -0.06 -8.52
C HIS A 64 -1.71 -0.72 -8.22
N GLU A 65 -2.47 -1.10 -9.25
CA GLU A 65 -3.74 -1.81 -9.11
C GLU A 65 -3.57 -3.21 -8.49
N GLN A 66 -2.53 -3.95 -8.89
CA GLN A 66 -2.23 -5.26 -8.29
C GLN A 66 -1.88 -5.14 -6.81
N VAL A 67 -1.00 -4.19 -6.47
CA VAL A 67 -0.60 -3.94 -5.08
C VAL A 67 -1.81 -3.52 -4.26
N LYS A 68 -2.63 -2.58 -4.77
CA LYS A 68 -3.86 -2.15 -4.11
C LYS A 68 -4.81 -3.32 -3.83
N ARG A 69 -5.02 -4.21 -4.80
CA ARG A 69 -5.85 -5.41 -4.62
C ARG A 69 -5.31 -6.32 -3.52
N VAL A 70 -4.00 -6.60 -3.53
CA VAL A 70 -3.38 -7.44 -2.50
C VAL A 70 -3.53 -6.82 -1.11
N LEU A 71 -3.33 -5.49 -0.99
CA LEU A 71 -3.51 -4.77 0.28
C LEU A 71 -4.95 -4.90 0.78
N GLN A 72 -5.94 -4.77 -0.11
CA GLN A 72 -7.35 -4.95 0.25
C GLN A 72 -7.66 -6.39 0.69
N GLU A 73 -7.10 -7.40 0.02
CA GLU A 73 -7.28 -8.82 0.37
C GLU A 73 -6.70 -9.17 1.75
N VAL A 74 -5.60 -8.53 2.15
CA VAL A 74 -4.99 -8.71 3.48
C VAL A 74 -5.59 -7.78 4.54
N GLY A 75 -6.65 -7.04 4.20
CA GLY A 75 -7.42 -6.21 5.13
C GLY A 75 -6.80 -4.85 5.46
N VAL A 76 -5.87 -4.35 4.63
CA VAL A 76 -5.34 -2.99 4.78
C VAL A 76 -6.34 -2.00 4.17
N PRO A 77 -6.97 -1.12 4.98
CA PRO A 77 -7.93 -0.14 4.48
C PRO A 77 -7.21 0.94 3.66
N SER A 78 -7.85 1.45 2.60
CA SER A 78 -7.32 2.62 1.90
C SER A 78 -7.60 3.90 2.67
N GLU A 79 -6.84 4.96 2.37
CA GLU A 79 -7.02 6.29 2.95
C GLU A 79 -8.47 6.78 2.82
N SER A 80 -9.10 6.53 1.67
CA SER A 80 -10.52 6.83 1.43
C SER A 80 -11.47 6.18 2.44
N ASP A 81 -11.17 4.95 2.84
CA ASP A 81 -12.01 4.18 3.75
C ASP A 81 -11.91 4.77 5.16
N VAL A 82 -10.69 5.16 5.56
CA VAL A 82 -10.43 5.85 6.83
C VAL A 82 -11.14 7.19 6.87
N THR A 83 -10.98 8.04 5.85
CA THR A 83 -11.66 9.34 5.77
C THR A 83 -13.18 9.20 5.79
N SER A 84 -13.73 8.18 5.11
CA SER A 84 -15.17 7.91 5.15
C SER A 84 -15.64 7.54 6.55
N LEU A 85 -14.86 6.73 7.28
CA LEU A 85 -15.15 6.41 8.69
C LEU A 85 -15.07 7.65 9.58
N GLU A 86 -14.03 8.48 9.44
CA GLU A 86 -13.88 9.72 10.22
C GLU A 86 -15.08 10.66 10.05
N GLN A 87 -15.55 10.84 8.81
CA GLN A 87 -16.75 11.65 8.54
C GLN A 87 -18.00 11.07 9.20
N ARG A 88 -18.19 9.75 9.14
CA ARG A 88 -19.31 9.08 9.78
C ARG A 88 -19.26 9.21 11.29
N VAL A 89 -18.07 9.09 11.89
CA VAL A 89 -17.84 9.29 13.32
C VAL A 89 -18.20 10.72 13.72
N ALA A 90 -17.69 11.73 13.01
CA ALA A 90 -18.00 13.13 13.30
C ALA A 90 -19.51 13.45 13.24
N VAL A 91 -20.24 12.87 12.26
CA VAL A 91 -21.69 13.01 12.16
C VAL A 91 -22.41 12.36 13.34
N LEU A 92 -21.96 11.16 13.76
CA LEU A 92 -22.55 10.47 14.90
C LEU A 92 -22.28 11.21 16.22
N GLU A 93 -21.06 11.71 16.42
CA GLU A 93 -20.68 12.52 17.57
C GLU A 93 -21.54 13.78 17.67
N LYS A 94 -21.76 14.47 16.54
CA LYS A 94 -22.64 15.65 16.50
C LYS A 94 -24.08 15.30 16.87
N LYS A 95 -24.62 14.21 16.31
CA LYS A 95 -25.97 13.74 16.65
C LYS A 95 -26.11 13.35 18.12
N LEU A 96 -25.11 12.67 18.69
CA LEU A 96 -25.09 12.33 20.12
C LEU A 96 -25.07 13.57 21.01
N ALA A 97 -24.31 14.59 20.63
CA ALA A 97 -24.29 15.88 21.32
C ALA A 97 -25.65 16.60 21.24
N GLU A 98 -26.32 16.57 20.10
CA GLU A 98 -27.66 17.14 19.90
C GLU A 98 -28.77 16.38 20.67
N LEU A 99 -28.62 15.06 20.84
CA LEU A 99 -29.54 14.19 21.59
C LEU A 99 -29.26 14.15 23.11
N GLY A 100 -28.28 14.91 23.61
CA GLY A 100 -28.01 15.05 25.04
C GLY A 100 -27.52 13.77 25.75
N HIS A 101 -27.12 12.75 25.00
CA HIS A 101 -26.51 11.54 25.57
C HIS A 101 -24.99 11.71 25.61
N THR A 102 -24.51 12.36 26.68
CA THR A 102 -23.12 12.22 27.09
C THR A 102 -22.90 10.73 27.42
N PRO A 103 -21.95 10.03 26.76
CA PRO A 103 -21.52 8.73 27.25
C PRO A 103 -20.91 9.00 28.62
N GLN A 104 -21.64 8.69 29.68
CA GLN A 104 -21.03 8.55 30.98
C GLN A 104 -20.02 7.43 30.82
N LEU A 105 -18.73 7.77 30.81
CA LEU A 105 -17.69 6.86 31.27
C LEU A 105 -18.14 6.44 32.67
N GLN A 106 -18.89 5.34 32.75
CA GLN A 106 -19.14 4.71 34.04
C GLN A 106 -17.75 4.37 34.56
N PRO A 107 -17.30 4.99 35.67
CA PRO A 107 -16.11 4.49 36.33
C PRO A 107 -16.39 3.02 36.59
N ASP A 108 -15.50 2.16 36.12
CA ASP A 108 -15.48 0.73 36.36
C ASP A 108 -15.91 0.47 37.81
N VAL A 109 -17.20 0.15 37.99
CA VAL A 109 -17.69 -0.30 39.28
C VAL A 109 -17.21 -1.73 39.33
N SER A 110 -15.98 -1.84 39.84
CA SER A 110 -15.37 -3.07 40.31
C SER A 110 -16.47 -4.01 40.81
N PRO A 111 -16.62 -5.21 40.24
CA PRO A 111 -17.73 -6.08 40.57
C PRO A 111 -17.70 -6.32 42.08
N ALA A 112 -18.85 -6.08 42.72
CA ALA A 112 -19.02 -6.26 44.15
C ALA A 112 -18.41 -7.60 44.58
N PRO A 113 -17.71 -7.67 45.73
CA PRO A 113 -17.12 -8.92 46.20
C PRO A 113 -18.20 -9.98 46.24
N LEU A 114 -18.00 -11.07 45.50
CA LEU A 114 -18.87 -12.23 45.52
C LEU A 114 -19.00 -12.68 46.99
N GLU A 115 -20.19 -12.48 47.56
CA GLU A 115 -20.50 -12.91 48.91
C GLU A 115 -20.53 -14.44 48.90
N VAL A 116 -19.42 -15.05 49.32
CA VAL A 116 -19.27 -16.50 49.38
C VAL A 116 -20.24 -17.00 50.48
N PRO A 117 -21.24 -17.83 50.14
CA PRO A 117 -22.16 -18.34 51.16
C PRO A 117 -21.38 -19.23 52.15
N PRO A 118 -21.74 -19.22 53.44
CA PRO A 118 -20.99 -19.94 54.46
C PRO A 118 -21.05 -21.44 54.17
N LEU A 119 -19.86 -22.04 54.06
CA LEU A 119 -19.68 -23.48 54.02
C LEU A 119 -20.27 -24.06 55.32
N LYS A 120 -21.43 -24.73 55.23
CA LYS A 120 -21.89 -25.59 56.31
C LYS A 120 -20.88 -26.72 56.47
N GLY A 121 -20.18 -26.71 57.60
CA GLY A 121 -19.38 -27.84 58.04
C GLY A 121 -20.30 -29.04 58.22
N ASN A 122 -20.20 -30.01 57.32
CA ASN A 122 -20.63 -31.36 57.62
C ASN A 122 -19.48 -32.02 58.36
N GLU A 123 -19.65 -32.11 59.68
CA GLU A 123 -18.95 -33.05 60.52
C GLU A 123 -19.24 -34.46 59.98
N ILE A 124 -18.18 -35.19 59.66
CA ILE A 124 -18.24 -36.62 59.37
C ILE A 124 -17.44 -37.28 60.50
N GLU A 125 -18.17 -38.01 61.35
CA GLU A 125 -17.61 -39.01 62.26
C GLU A 125 -16.79 -40.08 61.53
#